data_AF-A0A6G3U1K5-F1
#
_entry.id   AF-A0A6G3U1K5-F1
#
_cell.length_a   1.000
_cell.length_b   1.000
_cell.length_c   1.000
_cell.angle_alpha   90.00
_cell.angle_beta   90.00
_cell.angle_gamma   90.00
#
_symmetry.space_group_name_H-M   'P 1'
#
loop_
_entity.id
_entity.type
_entity.pdbx_description
1 polymer ?
#
loop_
_entity_poly.entity_id
_entity_poly.type
_entity_poly.pdbx_seq_one_letter_code
_entity_poly.pdbx_strand_id
1 'polypeptide(L)' 'VARQWPPDTAHALCTVLRSRGRTLGAVTFLRGAGRTPFERADTLYAEDVALRIATALDLAGLVGDA' A
#
# COMPACT_ATOMS: atom_id res chain seq x y z
N VAL A 1 12.78 15.57 6.55
CA VAL A 1 12.34 14.36 7.29
C VAL A 1 13.01 13.16 6.63
N ALA A 2 13.81 12.38 7.37
CA ALA A 2 14.35 11.13 6.85
C ALA A 2 13.22 10.12 6.65
N ARG A 3 13.25 9.33 5.57
CA ARG A 3 12.25 8.28 5.33
C ARG A 3 12.31 7.30 6.51
N GLN A 4 11.17 6.95 7.11
CA GLN A 4 11.09 5.96 8.20
C GLN A 4 11.19 4.51 7.68
N TRP A 5 11.93 4.30 6.59
CA TRP A 5 12.06 2.97 6.01
C TRP A 5 13.17 2.20 6.74
N PRO A 6 13.05 0.87 6.83
CA PRO A 6 14.16 0.04 7.29
C PRO A 6 15.44 0.36 6.50
N PRO A 7 16.61 0.43 7.16
CA PRO A 7 17.85 0.89 6.54
C PRO A 7 18.33 -0.02 5.39
N ASP A 8 17.90 -1.27 5.36
CA ASP A 8 18.23 -2.26 4.33
C ASP A 8 17.27 -2.26 3.13
N THR A 9 16.28 -1.36 3.10
CA THR A 9 15.31 -1.24 2.01
C THR A 9 16.03 -0.99 0.68
N ALA A 10 15.90 -1.93 -0.26
CA ALA A 10 16.49 -1.87 -1.59
C ALA A 10 15.44 -1.76 -2.71
N HIS A 11 14.23 -2.26 -2.47
CA HIS A 11 13.15 -2.27 -3.46
C HIS A 11 11.85 -1.77 -2.83
N ALA A 12 11.08 -0.99 -3.59
CA ALA A 12 9.78 -0.48 -3.16
C ALA A 12 8.74 -0.65 -4.27
N LEU A 13 7.52 -1.02 -3.88
CA LEU A 13 6.33 -1.05 -4.72
C LEU A 13 5.25 -0.20 -4.03
N CYS A 14 4.72 0.79 -4.73
CA CYS A 14 3.71 1.69 -4.19
C CYS A 14 2.43 1.62 -5.01
N THR A 15 1.29 1.52 -4.34
CA THR A 15 -0.03 1.50 -4.99
C THR A 15 -1.00 2.40 -4.24
N VAL A 16 -2.00 2.92 -4.95
CA VAL A 16 -2.95 3.90 -4.45
C VAL A 16 -4.12 3.18 -3.78
N LEU A 17 -4.50 3.65 -2.60
CA LEU A 17 -5.72 3.22 -1.92
C LEU A 17 -6.90 4.01 -2.48
N ARG A 18 -7.73 3.38 -3.31
CA ARG A 18 -8.91 4.00 -3.92
C ARG A 18 -10.19 3.28 -3.51
N SER A 19 -11.19 4.05 -3.08
CA SER A 19 -12.55 3.56 -2.79
C SER A 19 -13.57 4.54 -3.33
N ARG A 20 -14.62 4.06 -4.01
CA ARG A 20 -15.71 4.88 -4.60
C ARG A 20 -15.22 6.10 -5.40
N GLY A 21 -14.16 5.92 -6.18
CA GLY A 21 -13.55 7.01 -7.00
C GLY A 21 -12.72 8.02 -6.20
N ARG A 22 -12.63 7.90 -4.88
CA ARG A 22 -11.83 8.76 -4.00
C ARG A 22 -10.47 8.11 -3.70
N THR A 23 -9.43 8.92 -3.66
CA THR A 23 -8.10 8.49 -3.18
C THR A 23 -8.03 8.71 -1.68
N LEU A 24 -7.81 7.63 -0.93
CA LEU A 24 -7.70 7.63 0.53
C LEU A 24 -6.25 7.73 1.00
N GLY A 25 -5.30 7.32 0.15
CA GLY A 25 -3.88 7.33 0.46
C GLY A 25 -3.09 6.41 -0.46
N ALA A 26 -1.95 5.94 0.02
CA ALA A 26 -1.12 4.95 -0.67
C ALA A 26 -0.57 3.94 0.34
N VAL A 27 -0.28 2.74 -0.15
CA VAL A 27 0.46 1.71 0.60
C VAL A 27 1.76 1.43 -0.13
N THR A 28 2.86 1.34 0.62
CA THR A 28 4.19 1.06 0.09
C THR A 28 4.72 -0.25 0.70
N PHE A 29 5.01 -1.21 -0.16
CA PHE A 29 5.66 -2.47 0.17
C PHE A 29 7.17 -2.30 0.00
N LEU A 30 7.94 -2.74 0.98
CA LEU A 30 9.38 -2.60 1.02
C LEU A 30 10.04 -3.99 1.08
N ARG A 31 11.15 -4.16 0.36
CA ARG A 31 12.00 -5.37 0.41
C ARG A 31 13.45 -4.97 0.58
N GLY A 32 14.17 -5.73 1.40
CA GLY A 32 15.62 -5.61 1.54
C GLY A 32 16.39 -6.31 0.42
N ALA A 33 17.70 -6.08 0.34
CA ALA A 33 18.56 -6.57 -0.75
C ALA A 33 18.67 -8.11 -0.86
N GLY A 34 18.29 -8.86 0.18
CA GLY A 34 18.27 -10.34 0.16
C GLY A 34 17.05 -10.95 -0.53
N ARG A 35 16.15 -10.14 -1.08
CA ARG A 35 14.95 -10.57 -1.81
C ARG A 35 15.02 -10.06 -3.25
N THR A 36 14.37 -10.76 -4.17
CA THR A 36 14.27 -10.30 -5.56
C THR A 36 13.46 -9.00 -5.65
N PRO A 37 13.75 -8.15 -6.66
CA PRO A 37 12.92 -6.99 -6.97
C PRO A 37 11.45 -7.37 -7.16
N PHE A 38 10.55 -6.39 -7.01
CA PHE A 38 9.14 -6.62 -7.27
C PHE A 38 8.89 -6.91 -8.76
N GLU A 39 8.13 -7.96 -9.01
CA GLU A 39 7.74 -8.37 -10.35
C GLU A 39 6.27 -8.06 -10.62
N ARG A 40 5.82 -8.27 -11.86
CA ARG A 40 4.42 -7.99 -12.26
C ARG A 40 3.39 -8.71 -11.38
N ALA A 41 3.67 -9.94 -10.96
CA ALA A 41 2.78 -10.70 -10.08
C ALA A 41 2.65 -10.04 -8.70
N ASP A 42 3.71 -9.41 -8.20
CA ASP A 42 3.67 -8.65 -6.94
C ASP A 42 2.76 -7.43 -7.06
N THR A 43 2.75 -6.75 -8.22
CA THR A 43 1.86 -5.61 -8.48
C THR A 43 0.39 -6.02 -8.39
N LEU A 44 0.01 -7.13 -9.04
CA LEU A 44 -1.37 -7.63 -8.99
C LEU A 44 -1.79 -7.95 -7.56
N TYR A 45 -0.92 -8.61 -6.80
CA TYR A 45 -1.18 -8.89 -5.39
C TYR A 45 -1.27 -7.62 -4.54
N ALA A 46 -0.38 -6.64 -4.77
CA ALA A 46 -0.39 -5.36 -4.09
C ALA A 46 -1.68 -4.57 -4.36
N GLU A 47 -2.21 -4.63 -5.58
CA GLU A 47 -3.49 -4.02 -5.95
C GLU A 47 -4.67 -4.67 -5.21
N ASP A 48 -4.71 -6.01 -5.10
CA ASP A 48 -5.71 -6.71 -4.31
C ASP A 48 -5.66 -6.32 -2.82
N VAL A 49 -4.46 -6.23 -2.25
CA VAL A 49 -4.25 -5.76 -0.87
C VAL A 49 -4.69 -4.30 -0.73
N ALA A 50 -4.36 -3.44 -1.69
CA ALA A 50 -4.76 -2.04 -1.70
C ALA A 50 -6.28 -1.86 -1.72
N LEU A 51 -6.99 -2.66 -2.52
CA LEU A 51 -8.45 -2.64 -2.57
C LEU A 51 -9.06 -3.01 -1.23
N ARG A 52 -8.54 -4.05 -0.57
CA ARG A 52 -9.00 -4.49 0.76
C ARG A 52 -8.78 -3.42 1.82
N ILE A 53 -7.58 -2.83 1.86
CA ILE A 53 -7.24 -1.73 2.78
C ILE A 53 -8.15 -0.52 2.52
N ALA A 54 -8.30 -0.10 1.26
CA ALA A 54 -9.12 1.05 0.90
C ALA A 54 -10.58 0.86 1.30
N THR A 55 -11.11 -0.36 1.16
CA THR A 55 -12.47 -0.71 1.58
C THR A 55 -12.63 -0.62 3.09
N ALA A 56 -11.66 -1.16 3.85
CA ALA A 56 -11.69 -1.12 5.31
C ALA A 56 -11.58 0.31 5.86
N LEU A 57 -10.69 1.14 5.30
CA LEU A 57 -10.54 2.54 5.68
C LEU A 57 -11.80 3.36 5.37
N ASP A 58 -12.39 3.15 4.19
CA ASP A 58 -13.62 3.84 3.82
C ASP A 58 -14.77 3.47 4.78
N LEU A 59 -14.94 2.18 5.09
CA LEU A 59 -15.95 1.73 6.04
C LEU A 59 -15.73 2.30 7.45
N ALA A 60 -14.49 2.33 7.93
CA ALA A 60 -14.17 2.91 9.23
C ALA A 60 -14.50 4.41 9.29
N GLY A 61 -14.25 5.15 8.20
CA GLY A 61 -14.66 6.56 8.09
C GLY A 61 -16.17 6.75 8.21
N LEU A 62 -16.97 5.89 7.57
CA LEU A 62 -18.44 5.97 7.66
C LEU A 62 -18.98 5.69 9.07
N VAL A 63 -18.30 4.88 9.87
CA VAL A 63 -18.71 4.53 11.24
C VAL A 63 -18.18 5.54 12.28
N GLY A 64 -17.01 6.14 12.04
CA GLY A 64 -16.37 7.09 12.96
C GLY A 64 -16.82 8.54 12.80
N ASP A 65 -17.36 8.91 11.63
CA ASP A 65 -17.93 10.24 11.35
C ASP A 65 -19.44 10.33 11.68
N ALA A 66 -20.01 9.31 12.34
CA ALA A 66 -21.43 9.22 12.73
C ALA A 66 -21.68 9.61 14.19
#